data_AF-A0A178MKM2-F1
#
_entry.id   AF-A0A178MKM2-F1
#
_cell.length_a   1.000
_cell.length_b   1.000
_cell.length_c   1.000
_cell.angle_alpha   90.00
_cell.angle_beta   90.00
_cell.angle_gamma   90.00
#
_symmetry.space_group_name_H-M   'P 1'
#
loop_
_entity.id
_entity.type
_entity.pdbx_description
1 polymer ?
#
loop_
_entity_poly.entity_id
_entity_poly.type
_entity_poly.pdbx_seq_one_letter_code
_entity_poly.pdbx_strand_id
1 'polypeptide(L)'
;MNFLPGVSLEALPDQPGKRLRVDSVAEVMGGRVDVLAVRGVDFILIEIERSAMPSAPIPVQQLQSPLLSVPYDDDEVMEHHNMLVQAFQTVTGYDRVMIYRFQEDWSGEVISEATTKALGSYLGLRFPASDIPAIARNLYVLNPCRMIPDGTAQPVPLLGLGDVPVDLAWSDLRSVSPVHLEYLDHMGVGASFSVPIRVTGKLWGLVACHSLKPHLLSHDQRSACVSLTNAYSLGLTSHFAGRRIQSLDSLDRRIEKILEALSQHEDPLDGIDKNKDQLMEAMAAQGFAMAIGNDVVITGEAPDLDGMGLIDDWFLNESRDTVVISDHLDDLFHGQVVLLAVVSGMVAIKARSLRSGWVRFYWFRPALAQEVAWAGNPNKPVVEKAGVVMLSPRRSFEKWIEVKSGYSRPWSNDERMTAARFRNTLLQWL
;
A
#
# COMPACT_ATOMS: atom_id res chain seq x y z
N MET A 1 1.96 23.79 37.82
CA MET A 1 0.57 23.79 38.32
C MET A 1 0.03 22.36 38.21
N ASN A 2 -0.36 21.73 39.32
CA ASN A 2 -1.02 20.42 39.26
C ASN A 2 -2.50 20.66 38.92
N PHE A 3 -2.90 20.34 37.69
CA PHE A 3 -4.27 20.54 37.20
C PHE A 3 -5.23 19.44 37.69
N LEU A 4 -4.72 18.22 37.88
CA LEU A 4 -5.41 17.07 38.46
C LEU A 4 -4.47 16.29 39.39
N PRO A 5 -4.99 15.53 40.38
CA PRO A 5 -4.15 14.72 41.27
C PRO A 5 -3.26 13.76 40.48
N GLY A 6 -1.94 13.81 40.69
CA GLY A 6 -0.99 12.92 40.00
C GLY A 6 -0.67 13.28 38.55
N VAL A 7 -1.27 14.33 37.97
CA VAL A 7 -0.96 14.80 36.62
C VAL A 7 -0.01 15.98 36.70
N SER A 8 1.29 15.75 36.45
CA SER A 8 2.28 16.82 36.26
C SER A 8 2.57 17.03 34.78
N LEU A 9 2.21 18.21 34.27
CA LEU A 9 2.50 18.59 32.88
C LEU A 9 4.00 18.78 32.61
N GLU A 10 4.84 18.89 33.65
CA GLU A 10 6.30 18.92 33.53
C GLU A 10 6.85 17.57 33.02
N ALA A 11 6.12 16.48 33.22
CA ALA A 11 6.48 15.16 32.71
C ALA A 11 6.09 14.96 31.24
N LEU A 12 5.31 15.87 30.64
CA LEU A 12 4.90 15.80 29.23
C LEU A 12 5.99 16.42 28.35
N PRO A 13 6.66 15.64 27.47
CA PRO A 13 7.73 16.18 26.64
C PRO A 13 7.25 17.31 25.70
N ASP A 14 8.18 18.20 25.32
CA ASP A 14 7.88 19.44 24.58
C ASP A 14 7.66 19.25 23.07
N GLN A 15 7.87 18.05 22.54
CA GLN A 15 7.66 17.79 21.11
C GLN A 15 6.17 17.53 20.81
N PRO A 16 5.61 18.12 19.74
CA PRO A 16 4.23 17.84 19.33
C PRO A 16 3.96 16.34 19.14
N GLY A 17 2.77 15.91 19.57
CA GLY A 17 2.32 14.51 19.51
C GLY A 17 2.80 13.64 20.67
N LYS A 18 3.64 14.15 21.58
CA LYS A 18 4.02 13.44 22.81
C LYS A 18 2.82 13.35 23.75
N ARG A 19 2.72 12.23 24.46
CA ARG A 19 1.53 11.85 25.25
C ARG A 19 1.94 11.49 26.67
N LEU A 20 1.10 11.84 27.65
CA LEU A 20 1.18 11.44 29.05
C LEU A 20 -0.19 10.95 29.49
N ARG A 21 -0.28 9.67 29.86
CA ARG A 21 -1.51 9.05 30.38
C ARG A 21 -1.40 8.91 31.89
N VAL A 22 -2.49 9.19 32.58
CA VAL A 22 -2.66 8.86 34.00
C VAL A 22 -4.01 8.19 34.17
N ASP A 23 -4.00 7.01 34.80
CA ASP A 23 -5.19 6.17 34.93
C ASP A 23 -5.93 6.45 36.21
N SER A 24 -7.25 6.30 36.14
CA SER A 24 -8.12 6.34 37.32
C SER A 24 -7.89 7.59 38.17
N VAL A 25 -7.69 8.76 37.54
CA VAL A 25 -7.23 10.02 38.15
C VAL A 25 -8.23 10.57 39.16
N ALA A 26 -9.52 10.46 38.86
CA ALA A 26 -10.60 10.96 39.70
C ALA A 26 -11.83 10.07 39.60
N GLU A 27 -12.66 10.13 40.65
CA GLU A 27 -14.01 9.57 40.65
C GLU A 27 -15.01 10.68 40.30
N VAL A 28 -15.85 10.43 39.30
CA VAL A 28 -16.91 11.34 38.84
C VAL A 28 -18.25 10.61 38.83
N MET A 29 -19.36 11.35 38.63
CA MET A 29 -20.65 10.70 38.41
C MET A 29 -20.58 9.77 37.19
N GLY A 30 -20.68 8.46 37.45
CA GLY A 30 -20.60 7.42 36.41
C GLY A 30 -19.29 6.63 36.36
N GLY A 31 -18.35 6.82 37.29
CA GLY A 31 -17.17 5.97 37.46
C GLY A 31 -15.86 6.74 37.60
N ARG A 32 -14.73 6.03 37.54
CA ARG A 32 -13.41 6.67 37.45
C ARG A 32 -13.11 7.11 36.02
N VAL A 33 -12.20 8.08 35.89
CA VAL A 33 -11.74 8.59 34.60
C VAL A 33 -10.23 8.46 34.42
N ASP A 34 -9.82 8.19 33.19
CA ASP A 34 -8.45 8.26 32.73
C ASP A 34 -8.22 9.61 32.04
N VAL A 35 -7.00 10.12 32.15
CA VAL A 35 -6.59 11.40 31.55
C VAL A 35 -5.46 11.14 30.57
N LEU A 36 -5.62 11.65 29.35
CA LEU A 36 -4.58 11.70 28.34
C LEU A 36 -4.23 13.16 28.06
N ALA A 37 -3.00 13.56 28.40
CA ALA A 37 -2.44 14.83 28.00
C ALA A 37 -1.62 14.66 26.72
N VAL A 38 -1.85 15.49 25.71
CA VAL A 38 -1.15 15.46 24.42
C VAL A 38 -0.54 16.82 24.12
N ARG A 39 0.74 16.85 23.77
CA ARG A 39 1.46 18.06 23.39
C ARG A 39 1.04 18.51 21.99
N GLY A 40 0.40 19.67 21.88
CA GLY A 40 0.19 20.38 20.61
C GLY A 40 1.42 21.21 20.23
N VAL A 41 1.29 22.01 19.17
CA VAL A 41 2.38 22.93 18.75
C VAL A 41 2.56 24.07 19.75
N ASP A 42 1.44 24.67 20.16
CA ASP A 42 1.34 25.84 21.03
C ASP A 42 0.34 25.65 22.18
N PHE A 43 -0.21 24.45 22.34
CA PHE A 43 -1.17 24.09 23.37
C PHE A 43 -0.90 22.70 23.98
N ILE A 44 -1.64 22.38 25.04
CA ILE A 44 -1.74 21.02 25.59
C ILE A 44 -3.20 20.62 25.49
N LEU A 45 -3.47 19.50 24.80
CA LEU A 45 -4.78 18.87 24.78
C LEU A 45 -4.91 17.99 26.02
N ILE A 46 -6.04 18.05 26.72
CA ILE A 46 -6.36 17.15 27.81
C ILE A 46 -7.66 16.43 27.44
N GLU A 47 -7.57 15.13 27.25
CA GLU A 47 -8.70 14.25 26.96
C GLU A 47 -9.03 13.44 28.20
N ILE A 48 -10.31 13.28 28.48
CA ILE A 48 -10.81 12.56 29.65
C ILE A 48 -11.76 11.48 29.15
N GLU A 49 -11.42 10.23 29.42
CA GLU A 49 -12.24 9.07 29.10
C GLU A 49 -12.67 8.37 30.38
N ARG A 50 -13.79 7.65 30.34
CA ARG A 50 -14.14 6.78 31.48
C ARG A 50 -13.14 5.64 31.55
N SER A 51 -12.63 5.37 32.74
CA SER A 51 -11.79 4.20 32.99
C SER A 51 -12.59 2.95 32.63
N ALA A 52 -11.96 2.06 31.86
CA ALA A 52 -12.56 0.77 31.58
C ALA A 52 -12.75 -0.02 32.89
N MET A 53 -13.80 -0.83 32.95
CA MET A 53 -13.93 -1.80 34.04
C MET A 53 -12.73 -2.75 34.01
N PRO A 54 -12.20 -3.19 35.17
CA PRO A 54 -11.10 -4.14 35.20
C PRO A 54 -11.45 -5.40 34.40
N SER A 55 -10.64 -5.69 33.38
CA SER A 55 -10.73 -6.90 32.57
C SER A 55 -9.55 -7.83 32.84
N ALA A 56 -9.60 -9.06 32.32
CA ALA A 56 -8.43 -9.92 32.29
C ALA A 56 -7.26 -9.19 31.58
N PRO A 57 -6.01 -9.35 32.06
CA PRO A 57 -4.85 -8.75 31.40
C PRO A 57 -4.74 -9.25 29.96
N ILE A 58 -4.48 -8.32 29.02
CA ILE A 58 -4.23 -8.68 27.64
C ILE A 58 -2.82 -9.30 27.57
N PRO A 59 -2.65 -10.53 27.04
CA PRO A 59 -1.35 -11.20 26.97
C PRO A 59 -0.50 -10.66 25.80
N VAL A 60 -0.23 -9.36 25.80
CA VAL A 60 0.41 -8.63 24.68
C VAL A 60 1.74 -9.28 24.26
N GLN A 61 2.59 -9.66 25.22
CA GLN A 61 3.89 -10.28 24.94
C GLN A 61 3.74 -11.62 24.19
N GLN A 62 2.77 -12.44 24.58
CA GLN A 62 2.51 -13.73 23.93
C GLN A 62 2.00 -13.54 22.51
N LEU A 63 1.12 -12.56 22.29
CA LEU A 63 0.58 -12.21 20.97
C LEU A 63 1.61 -11.54 20.06
N GLN A 64 2.56 -10.79 20.62
CA GLN A 64 3.63 -10.11 19.85
C GLN A 64 4.74 -11.05 19.40
N SER A 65 5.11 -12.03 20.23
CA SER A 65 6.22 -12.94 19.95
C SER A 65 6.21 -13.54 18.53
N PRO A 66 5.11 -14.14 18.04
CA PRO A 66 5.07 -14.69 16.69
C PRO A 66 5.09 -13.62 15.59
N LEU A 67 4.68 -12.38 15.88
CA LEU A 67 4.71 -11.26 14.92
C LEU A 67 6.12 -10.63 14.78
N LEU A 68 7.05 -10.98 15.69
CA LEU A 68 8.45 -10.55 15.59
C LEU A 68 9.30 -11.51 14.75
N SER A 69 8.80 -12.70 14.43
CA SER A 69 9.50 -13.61 13.53
C SER A 69 9.62 -12.98 12.14
N VAL A 70 10.67 -13.34 11.41
CA VAL A 70 10.87 -12.89 10.04
C VAL A 70 10.35 -13.98 9.12
N PRO A 71 9.24 -13.75 8.38
CA PRO A 71 8.78 -14.69 7.37
C PRO A 71 9.89 -14.99 6.35
N TYR A 72 9.97 -16.21 5.85
CA TYR A 72 10.94 -16.61 4.85
C TYR A 72 10.39 -16.53 3.42
N ASP A 73 9.20 -17.10 3.21
CA ASP A 73 8.53 -17.20 1.92
C ASP A 73 7.16 -16.51 1.88
N ASP A 74 6.46 -16.60 0.75
CA ASP A 74 5.17 -15.92 0.56
C ASP A 74 4.05 -16.55 1.40
N ASP A 75 4.14 -17.85 1.67
CA ASP A 75 3.17 -18.58 2.49
C ASP A 75 3.31 -18.17 3.95
N GLU A 76 4.53 -18.10 4.48
CA GLU A 76 4.79 -17.59 5.82
C GLU A 76 4.40 -16.10 5.96
N VAL A 77 4.57 -15.29 4.92
CA VAL A 77 4.07 -13.89 4.94
C VAL A 77 2.55 -13.85 5.10
N MET A 78 1.83 -14.74 4.40
CA MET A 78 0.38 -14.86 4.52
C MET A 78 -0.03 -15.31 5.92
N GLU A 79 0.65 -16.29 6.50
CA GLU A 79 0.44 -16.69 7.90
C GLU A 79 0.69 -15.52 8.85
N HIS A 80 1.74 -14.73 8.61
CA HIS A 80 2.08 -13.56 9.40
C HIS A 80 0.99 -12.48 9.35
N HIS A 81 0.35 -12.29 8.19
CA HIS A 81 -0.83 -11.44 8.03
C HIS A 81 -2.02 -11.97 8.86
N ASN A 82 -2.28 -13.27 8.77
CA ASN A 82 -3.38 -13.94 9.46
C ASN A 82 -3.23 -13.89 10.98
N MET A 83 -2.00 -14.07 11.50
CA MET A 83 -1.71 -13.94 12.93
C MET A 83 -2.07 -12.56 13.46
N LEU A 84 -1.76 -11.49 12.71
CA LEU A 84 -2.07 -10.13 13.14
C LEU A 84 -3.58 -9.89 13.25
N VAL A 85 -4.36 -10.26 12.22
CA VAL A 85 -5.82 -10.03 12.24
C VAL A 85 -6.51 -10.85 13.31
N GLN A 86 -6.04 -12.08 13.59
CA GLN A 86 -6.56 -12.92 14.68
C GLN A 86 -6.23 -12.36 16.06
N ALA A 87 -5.00 -11.87 16.27
CA ALA A 87 -4.61 -11.22 17.51
C ALA A 87 -5.45 -9.97 17.77
N PHE A 88 -5.66 -9.14 16.74
CA PHE A 88 -6.56 -7.98 16.82
C PHE A 88 -7.99 -8.37 17.14
N GLN A 89 -8.55 -9.40 16.48
CA GLN A 89 -9.91 -9.85 16.75
C GLN A 89 -10.06 -10.35 18.20
N THR A 90 -9.05 -11.04 18.72
CA THR A 90 -9.00 -11.50 20.12
C THR A 90 -8.96 -10.35 21.11
N VAL A 91 -8.15 -9.32 20.83
CA VAL A 91 -8.00 -8.14 21.71
C VAL A 91 -9.22 -7.23 21.67
N THR A 92 -9.79 -7.03 20.48
CA THR A 92 -10.83 -6.02 20.25
C THR A 92 -12.24 -6.57 20.34
N GLY A 93 -12.47 -7.84 20.02
CA GLY A 93 -13.80 -8.42 19.90
C GLY A 93 -14.62 -7.83 18.74
N TYR A 94 -13.98 -7.13 17.79
CA TYR A 94 -14.67 -6.58 16.63
C TYR A 94 -15.11 -7.69 15.66
N ASP A 95 -16.24 -7.46 14.99
CA ASP A 95 -16.87 -8.45 14.11
C ASP A 95 -16.03 -8.76 12.86
N ARG A 96 -15.26 -7.77 12.38
CA ARG A 96 -14.33 -7.88 11.26
C ARG A 96 -13.03 -7.14 11.56
N VAL A 97 -11.91 -7.77 11.27
CA VAL A 97 -10.57 -7.19 11.29
C VAL A 97 -9.89 -7.51 9.96
N MET A 98 -9.25 -6.53 9.35
CA MET A 98 -8.62 -6.68 8.04
C MET A 98 -7.29 -5.94 7.96
N ILE A 99 -6.35 -6.48 7.18
CA ILE A 99 -5.19 -5.74 6.71
C ILE A 99 -5.54 -5.14 5.35
N TYR A 100 -5.60 -3.82 5.33
CA TYR A 100 -5.81 -3.02 4.15
C TYR A 100 -4.45 -2.50 3.65
N ARG A 101 -3.95 -3.02 2.54
CA ARG A 101 -2.66 -2.61 1.94
C ARG A 101 -2.88 -1.54 0.90
N PHE A 102 -2.14 -0.44 0.97
CA PHE A 102 -2.14 0.57 -0.09
C PHE A 102 -1.33 0.11 -1.31
N GLN A 103 -1.82 0.46 -2.48
CA GLN A 103 -1.18 0.33 -3.79
C GLN A 103 -0.49 1.65 -4.15
N GLU A 104 0.27 1.67 -5.25
CA GLU A 104 1.01 2.86 -5.70
C GLU A 104 0.08 4.06 -6.02
N ASP A 105 -1.12 3.79 -6.55
CA ASP A 105 -2.15 4.79 -6.85
C ASP A 105 -2.99 5.20 -5.62
N TRP A 106 -2.63 4.72 -4.43
CA TRP A 106 -3.37 4.85 -3.17
C TRP A 106 -4.74 4.17 -3.11
N SER A 107 -5.14 3.42 -4.14
CA SER A 107 -6.15 2.38 -3.93
C SER A 107 -5.62 1.41 -2.87
N GLY A 108 -6.50 0.64 -2.26
CA GLY A 108 -6.05 -0.41 -1.36
C GLY A 108 -6.82 -1.69 -1.51
N GLU A 109 -6.26 -2.72 -0.93
CA GLU A 109 -6.70 -4.09 -1.09
C GLU A 109 -6.69 -4.77 0.27
N VAL A 110 -7.74 -5.54 0.55
CA VAL A 110 -7.77 -6.36 1.75
C VAL A 110 -6.99 -7.65 1.49
N ILE A 111 -5.82 -7.78 2.10
CA ILE A 111 -4.90 -8.90 1.86
C ILE A 111 -4.99 -10.00 2.92
N SER A 112 -5.63 -9.71 4.06
CA SER A 112 -5.94 -10.68 5.11
C SER A 112 -7.12 -10.18 5.91
N GLU A 113 -7.94 -11.10 6.39
CA GLU A 113 -9.20 -10.81 7.07
C GLU A 113 -9.52 -11.87 8.13
N ALA A 114 -9.97 -11.42 9.29
CA ALA A 114 -10.63 -12.22 10.31
C ALA A 114 -12.05 -11.67 10.50
N THR A 115 -13.07 -12.47 10.17
CA THR A 115 -14.47 -12.06 10.20
C THR A 115 -15.38 -13.23 10.56
N THR A 116 -16.59 -12.94 11.00
CA THR A 116 -17.62 -13.98 11.15
C THR A 116 -18.24 -14.32 9.79
N LYS A 117 -18.60 -15.59 9.57
CA LYS A 117 -19.17 -16.06 8.28
C LYS A 117 -20.43 -15.29 7.85
N ALA A 118 -21.17 -14.73 8.79
CA ALA A 118 -22.42 -14.02 8.54
C ALA A 118 -22.23 -12.68 7.81
N LEU A 119 -21.03 -12.07 7.86
CA LEU A 119 -20.77 -10.74 7.29
C LEU A 119 -20.24 -10.75 5.85
N GLY A 120 -20.08 -11.93 5.26
CA GLY A 120 -19.32 -12.07 4.03
C GLY A 120 -17.85 -11.69 4.22
N SER A 121 -17.11 -11.61 3.13
CA SER A 121 -15.67 -11.37 3.13
C SER A 121 -15.30 -10.22 2.22
N TYR A 122 -14.36 -9.39 2.65
CA TYR A 122 -13.71 -8.39 1.80
C TYR A 122 -12.34 -8.83 1.31
N LEU A 123 -11.87 -10.02 1.68
CA LEU A 123 -10.59 -10.55 1.24
C LEU A 123 -10.45 -10.50 -0.30
N GLY A 124 -9.36 -9.91 -0.77
CA GLY A 124 -9.06 -9.70 -2.18
C GLY A 124 -9.82 -8.55 -2.85
N LEU A 125 -10.73 -7.86 -2.14
CA LEU A 125 -11.43 -6.70 -2.71
C LEU A 125 -10.54 -5.46 -2.66
N ARG A 126 -10.58 -4.69 -3.77
CA ARG A 126 -9.99 -3.36 -3.89
C ARG A 126 -10.97 -2.24 -3.54
N PHE A 127 -10.40 -1.14 -3.06
CA PHE A 127 -11.08 0.07 -2.63
C PHE A 127 -10.34 1.27 -3.24
N PRO A 128 -11.05 2.25 -3.83
CA PRO A 128 -10.44 3.38 -4.52
C PRO A 128 -9.74 4.33 -3.54
N ALA A 129 -8.75 5.06 -4.05
CA ALA A 129 -7.97 6.03 -3.28
C ALA A 129 -8.81 7.13 -2.61
N SER A 130 -10.02 7.38 -3.10
CA SER A 130 -10.94 8.37 -2.55
C SER A 130 -11.54 8.00 -1.21
N ASP A 131 -11.58 6.71 -0.86
CA ASP A 131 -12.17 6.26 0.41
C ASP A 131 -11.33 6.68 1.62
N ILE A 132 -10.02 6.79 1.42
CA ILE A 132 -9.07 7.30 2.41
C ILE A 132 -8.28 8.45 1.75
N PRO A 133 -8.81 9.68 1.74
CA PRO A 133 -8.20 10.80 1.04
C PRO A 133 -6.83 11.18 1.62
N ALA A 134 -6.02 11.92 0.85
CA ALA A 134 -4.64 12.27 1.22
C ALA A 134 -4.53 12.91 2.62
N ILE A 135 -5.47 13.79 2.99
CA ILE A 135 -5.51 14.41 4.32
C ILE A 135 -5.67 13.37 5.45
N ALA A 136 -6.51 12.35 5.24
CA ALA A 136 -6.69 11.27 6.21
C ALA A 136 -5.44 10.39 6.30
N ARG A 137 -4.81 10.08 5.16
CA ARG A 137 -3.53 9.35 5.11
C ARG A 137 -2.43 10.08 5.87
N ASN A 138 -2.33 11.39 5.72
CA ASN A 138 -1.37 12.21 6.46
C ASN A 138 -1.64 12.17 7.97
N LEU A 139 -2.90 12.20 8.41
CA LEU A 139 -3.25 12.05 9.83
C LEU A 139 -2.91 10.67 10.40
N TYR A 140 -2.97 9.61 9.59
CA TYR A 140 -2.48 8.27 9.98
C TYR A 140 -0.95 8.21 10.12
N VAL A 141 -0.21 9.12 9.50
CA VAL A 141 1.24 9.27 9.72
C VAL A 141 1.54 9.98 11.05
N LEU A 142 0.59 10.74 11.60
CA LEU A 142 0.75 11.40 12.89
C LEU A 142 0.27 10.50 14.04
N ASN A 143 -0.96 10.01 13.98
CA ASN A 143 -1.58 9.31 15.11
C ASN A 143 -1.27 7.81 15.14
N PRO A 144 -1.12 7.22 16.33
CA PRO A 144 -0.84 5.80 16.48
C PRO A 144 -2.07 4.93 16.20
N CYS A 145 -3.28 5.46 16.37
CA CYS A 145 -4.53 4.78 16.03
C CYS A 145 -5.66 5.81 15.89
N ARG A 146 -6.82 5.36 15.41
CA ARG A 146 -8.06 6.15 15.36
C ARG A 146 -9.25 5.25 15.68
N MET A 147 -10.16 5.74 16.51
CA MET A 147 -11.37 5.04 16.92
C MET A 147 -12.61 5.88 16.65
N ILE A 148 -13.68 5.22 16.22
CA ILE A 148 -15.05 5.72 16.12
C ILE A 148 -15.91 4.69 16.88
N PRO A 149 -16.17 4.91 18.17
CA PRO A 149 -16.86 3.92 18.99
C PRO A 149 -18.36 3.83 18.67
N ASP A 150 -18.92 4.87 18.07
CA ASP A 150 -20.32 4.93 17.64
C ASP A 150 -20.41 5.86 16.41
N GLY A 151 -20.75 5.30 15.25
CA GLY A 151 -20.92 6.04 14.00
C GLY A 151 -22.13 6.98 13.98
N THR A 152 -23.04 6.84 14.95
CA THR A 152 -24.27 7.65 15.07
C THR A 152 -24.17 8.76 16.11
N ALA A 153 -23.08 8.79 16.89
CA ALA A 153 -22.87 9.78 17.94
C ALA A 153 -22.82 11.20 17.38
N GLN A 154 -23.57 12.10 18.03
CA GLN A 154 -23.59 13.51 17.66
C GLN A 154 -22.28 14.20 18.08
N PRO A 155 -21.67 15.02 17.21
CA PRO A 155 -20.47 15.76 17.56
C PRO A 155 -20.77 16.78 18.66
N VAL A 156 -19.86 16.87 19.64
CA VAL A 156 -19.93 17.87 20.71
C VAL A 156 -19.03 19.05 20.35
N PRO A 157 -19.55 20.28 20.25
CA PRO A 157 -18.73 21.44 19.91
C PRO A 157 -17.76 21.78 21.04
N LEU A 158 -16.55 22.22 20.68
CA LEU A 158 -15.63 22.82 21.63
C LEU A 158 -16.07 24.25 21.95
N LEU A 159 -16.16 24.57 23.24
CA LEU A 159 -16.47 25.91 23.71
C LEU A 159 -15.15 26.60 24.05
N GLY A 160 -14.81 27.65 23.31
CA GLY A 160 -13.60 28.45 23.49
C GLY A 160 -13.90 29.86 23.99
N LEU A 161 -12.87 30.54 24.51
CA LEU A 161 -12.93 31.97 24.85
C LEU A 161 -12.86 32.89 23.60
N GLY A 162 -12.71 32.32 22.40
CA GLY A 162 -12.71 33.03 21.13
C GLY A 162 -12.90 32.07 19.94
N ASP A 163 -12.96 32.63 18.73
CA ASP A 163 -13.32 31.91 17.49
C ASP A 163 -12.12 31.29 16.76
N VAL A 164 -11.02 31.01 17.46
CA VAL A 164 -9.83 30.40 16.84
C VAL A 164 -10.04 28.89 16.73
N PRO A 165 -10.00 28.31 15.51
CA PRO A 165 -10.10 26.87 15.34
C PRO A 165 -8.94 26.17 16.04
N VAL A 166 -9.26 25.16 16.86
CA VAL A 166 -8.25 24.33 17.54
C VAL A 166 -7.78 23.24 16.59
N ASP A 167 -6.47 23.07 16.46
CA ASP A 167 -5.91 21.93 15.75
C ASP A 167 -6.09 20.66 16.59
N LEU A 168 -6.91 19.73 16.10
CA LEU A 168 -7.18 18.45 16.75
C LEU A 168 -6.42 17.30 16.09
N ALA A 169 -5.38 17.59 15.31
CA ALA A 169 -4.60 16.57 14.59
C ALA A 169 -4.14 15.42 15.50
N TRP A 170 -3.82 15.69 16.77
CA TRP A 170 -3.31 14.70 17.73
C TRP A 170 -4.34 14.14 18.72
N SER A 171 -5.59 14.60 18.63
CA SER A 171 -6.69 14.21 19.52
C SER A 171 -7.23 12.82 19.17
N ASP A 172 -7.36 11.95 20.17
CA ASP A 172 -7.97 10.63 20.02
C ASP A 172 -9.51 10.75 19.98
N LEU A 173 -10.09 11.80 20.58
CA LEU A 173 -11.53 12.07 20.64
C LEU A 173 -12.05 12.98 19.52
N ARG A 174 -11.20 13.35 18.55
CA ARG A 174 -11.56 14.24 17.45
C ARG A 174 -12.73 13.68 16.65
N SER A 175 -13.77 14.51 16.47
CA SER A 175 -14.88 14.18 15.57
C SER A 175 -14.39 13.96 14.13
N VAL A 176 -15.04 13.04 13.44
CA VAL A 176 -14.63 12.58 12.10
C VAL A 176 -15.44 13.26 11.01
N SER A 177 -14.97 13.17 9.76
CA SER A 177 -15.70 13.73 8.62
C SER A 177 -17.11 13.10 8.52
N PRO A 178 -18.18 13.91 8.39
CA PRO A 178 -19.54 13.40 8.19
C PRO A 178 -19.67 12.49 6.95
N VAL A 179 -18.90 12.76 5.89
CA VAL A 179 -18.84 11.93 4.68
C VAL A 179 -18.36 10.51 5.01
N HIS A 180 -17.42 10.38 5.95
CA HIS A 180 -16.95 9.07 6.38
C HIS A 180 -17.96 8.36 7.30
N LEU A 181 -18.76 9.10 8.07
CA LEU A 181 -19.86 8.49 8.85
C LEU A 181 -20.93 7.92 7.91
N GLU A 182 -21.31 8.65 6.86
CA GLU A 182 -22.21 8.15 5.81
C GLU A 182 -21.61 6.93 5.08
N TYR A 183 -20.28 6.91 4.86
CA TYR A 183 -19.58 5.75 4.29
C TYR A 183 -19.67 4.51 5.19
N LEU A 184 -19.48 4.67 6.51
CA LEU A 184 -19.64 3.57 7.48
C LEU A 184 -21.08 3.07 7.55
N ASP A 185 -22.05 3.99 7.52
CA ASP A 185 -23.48 3.66 7.51
C ASP A 185 -23.88 2.84 6.27
N HIS A 186 -23.43 3.25 5.07
CA HIS A 186 -23.65 2.47 3.85
C HIS A 186 -23.00 1.08 3.88
N MET A 187 -21.93 0.89 4.67
CA MET A 187 -21.33 -0.43 4.91
C MET A 187 -22.04 -1.25 6.00
N GLY A 188 -22.99 -0.67 6.74
CA GLY A 188 -23.61 -1.29 7.91
C GLY A 188 -22.66 -1.39 9.12
N VAL A 189 -21.71 -0.47 9.24
CA VAL A 189 -20.70 -0.44 10.30
C VAL A 189 -21.09 0.56 11.38
N GLY A 190 -21.32 0.07 12.60
CA GLY A 190 -21.69 0.87 13.78
C GLY A 190 -20.48 1.43 14.55
N ALA A 191 -19.32 0.78 14.47
CA ALA A 191 -18.07 1.25 15.06
C ALA A 191 -16.87 0.88 14.21
N SER A 192 -15.83 1.70 14.24
CA SER A 192 -14.60 1.51 13.45
C SER A 192 -13.37 1.81 14.28
N PHE A 193 -12.33 0.99 14.13
CA PHE A 193 -11.02 1.23 14.72
C PHE A 193 -9.94 0.96 13.67
N SER A 194 -8.87 1.75 13.67
CA SER A 194 -7.78 1.56 12.70
C SER A 194 -6.42 1.91 13.27
N VAL A 195 -5.41 1.13 12.87
CA VAL A 195 -4.00 1.31 13.25
C VAL A 195 -3.15 1.34 11.99
N PRO A 196 -2.32 2.38 11.78
CA PRO A 196 -1.44 2.47 10.61
C PRO A 196 -0.30 1.44 10.67
N ILE A 197 -0.11 0.73 9.56
CA ILE A 197 1.04 -0.15 9.34
C ILE A 197 2.11 0.67 8.62
N ARG A 198 3.31 0.72 9.21
CA ARG A 198 4.43 1.46 8.63
C ARG A 198 5.55 0.51 8.27
N VAL A 199 5.93 0.51 7.01
CA VAL A 199 7.08 -0.26 6.51
C VAL A 199 8.07 0.74 5.96
N THR A 200 9.33 0.64 6.37
CA THR A 200 10.42 1.55 5.97
C THR A 200 10.06 3.05 6.09
N GLY A 201 9.30 3.40 7.14
CA GLY A 201 8.88 4.78 7.44
C GLY A 201 7.71 5.31 6.60
N LYS A 202 7.18 4.53 5.66
CA LYS A 202 6.03 4.91 4.82
C LYS A 202 4.75 4.23 5.32
N LEU A 203 3.61 4.89 5.10
CA LEU A 203 2.29 4.30 5.33
C LEU A 203 2.07 3.19 4.29
N TRP A 204 2.20 1.94 4.73
CA TRP A 204 2.09 0.77 3.87
C TRP A 204 0.66 0.22 3.82
N GLY A 205 -0.05 0.34 4.94
CA GLY A 205 -1.42 -0.13 5.06
C GLY A 205 -2.05 0.29 6.38
N LEU A 206 -3.21 -0.29 6.67
CA LEU A 206 -3.92 -0.15 7.93
C LEU A 206 -4.33 -1.53 8.41
N VAL A 207 -4.30 -1.77 9.71
CA VAL A 207 -5.21 -2.73 10.31
C VAL A 207 -6.51 -1.99 10.54
N ALA A 208 -7.59 -2.40 9.88
CA ALA A 208 -8.92 -1.80 10.01
C ALA A 208 -9.88 -2.80 10.65
N CYS A 209 -10.63 -2.34 11.63
CA CYS A 209 -11.58 -3.14 12.38
C CYS A 209 -12.97 -2.50 12.25
N HIS A 210 -13.99 -3.32 12.00
CA HIS A 210 -15.38 -2.92 12.00
C HIS A 210 -16.21 -3.73 12.98
N SER A 211 -17.12 -3.07 13.68
CA SER A 211 -18.20 -3.71 14.42
C SER A 211 -19.55 -3.21 13.92
N LEU A 212 -20.55 -4.09 13.94
CA LEU A 212 -21.92 -3.78 13.52
C LEU A 212 -22.65 -2.86 14.50
N LYS A 213 -22.20 -2.84 15.76
CA LYS A 213 -22.79 -2.07 16.85
C LYS A 213 -21.75 -1.10 17.40
N PRO A 214 -22.19 -0.06 18.14
CA PRO A 214 -21.29 0.75 18.93
C PRO A 214 -20.38 -0.13 19.80
N HIS A 215 -19.08 0.10 19.72
CA HIS A 215 -18.06 -0.70 20.38
C HIS A 215 -16.87 0.18 20.77
N LEU A 216 -16.83 0.55 22.05
CA LEU A 216 -15.75 1.32 22.64
C LEU A 216 -14.61 0.40 23.08
N LEU A 217 -13.39 0.64 22.60
CA LEU A 217 -12.20 -0.03 23.09
C LEU A 217 -11.60 0.73 24.27
N SER A 218 -11.11 0.02 25.28
CA SER A 218 -10.29 0.60 26.34
C SER A 218 -8.95 1.10 25.79
N HIS A 219 -8.31 2.03 26.48
CA HIS A 219 -6.97 2.47 26.09
C HIS A 219 -5.97 1.29 26.10
N ASP A 220 -6.09 0.34 27.02
CA ASP A 220 -5.21 -0.85 27.06
C ASP A 220 -5.39 -1.72 25.81
N GLN A 221 -6.62 -1.91 25.32
CA GLN A 221 -6.88 -2.58 24.05
C GLN A 221 -6.27 -1.80 22.88
N ARG A 222 -6.46 -0.47 22.82
CA ARG A 222 -5.88 0.37 21.76
C ARG A 222 -4.35 0.31 21.77
N SER A 223 -3.72 0.39 22.94
CA SER A 223 -2.27 0.29 23.13
C SER A 223 -1.72 -1.09 22.76
N ALA A 224 -2.42 -2.16 23.11
CA ALA A 224 -2.09 -3.52 22.70
C ALA A 224 -2.11 -3.65 21.17
N CYS A 225 -3.16 -3.16 20.50
CA CYS A 225 -3.25 -3.15 19.04
C CYS A 225 -2.11 -2.39 18.38
N VAL A 226 -1.77 -1.19 18.86
CA VAL A 226 -0.60 -0.43 18.37
C VAL A 226 0.70 -1.24 18.53
N SER A 227 0.88 -1.87 19.68
CA SER A 227 2.05 -2.70 19.99
C SER A 227 2.15 -3.93 19.09
N LEU A 228 1.03 -4.58 18.77
CA LEU A 228 0.97 -5.70 17.83
C LEU A 228 1.31 -5.27 16.39
N THR A 229 0.76 -4.14 15.93
CA THR A 229 1.09 -3.60 14.60
C THR A 229 2.56 -3.22 14.47
N ASN A 230 3.17 -2.70 15.54
CA ASN A 230 4.61 -2.39 15.54
C ASN A 230 5.48 -3.65 15.44
N ALA A 231 5.13 -4.71 16.18
CA ALA A 231 5.83 -6.00 16.09
C ALA A 231 5.75 -6.58 14.67
N TYR A 232 4.53 -6.66 14.13
CA TYR A 232 4.27 -7.09 12.75
C TYR A 232 5.06 -6.27 11.72
N SER A 233 5.06 -4.93 11.87
CA SER A 233 5.75 -4.03 10.94
C SER A 233 7.27 -4.26 10.95
N LEU A 234 7.84 -4.61 12.11
CA LEU A 234 9.26 -4.95 12.24
C LEU A 234 9.58 -6.28 11.56
N GLY A 235 8.78 -7.32 11.78
CA GLY A 235 8.92 -8.62 11.12
C GLY A 235 8.85 -8.48 9.59
N LEU A 236 7.84 -7.76 9.10
CA LEU A 236 7.64 -7.52 7.66
C LEU A 236 8.76 -6.66 7.04
N THR A 237 9.22 -5.62 7.73
CA THR A 237 10.35 -4.80 7.27
C THR A 237 11.62 -5.64 7.15
N SER A 238 11.86 -6.53 8.11
CA SER A 238 13.02 -7.43 8.13
C SER A 238 12.96 -8.44 6.98
N HIS A 239 11.77 -8.98 6.68
CA HIS A 239 11.55 -9.86 5.53
C HIS A 239 11.89 -9.15 4.21
N PHE A 240 11.34 -7.94 3.99
CA PHE A 240 11.63 -7.19 2.77
C PHE A 240 13.11 -6.84 2.63
N ALA A 241 13.79 -6.52 3.74
CA ALA A 241 15.23 -6.28 3.73
C ALA A 241 16.02 -7.55 3.35
N GLY A 242 15.65 -8.71 3.92
CA GLY A 242 16.28 -10.01 3.62
C GLY A 242 16.10 -10.42 2.15
N ARG A 243 14.87 -10.33 1.63
CA ARG A 243 14.56 -10.60 0.22
C ARG A 243 15.32 -9.69 -0.73
N ARG A 244 15.45 -8.40 -0.40
CA ARG A 244 16.22 -7.47 -1.22
C ARG A 244 17.68 -7.90 -1.34
N ILE A 245 18.32 -8.33 -0.26
CA ILE A 245 19.72 -8.79 -0.29
C ILE A 245 19.87 -10.04 -1.16
N GLN A 246 19.02 -11.05 -0.96
CA GLN A 246 19.07 -12.30 -1.74
C GLN A 246 18.78 -12.10 -3.23
N SER A 247 17.80 -11.25 -3.54
CA SER A 247 17.41 -10.95 -4.93
C SER A 247 18.59 -10.31 -5.68
N LEU A 248 19.27 -9.33 -5.09
CA LEU A 248 20.34 -8.59 -5.77
C LEU A 248 21.51 -9.46 -6.23
N ASP A 249 22.03 -10.35 -5.39
CA ASP A 249 23.15 -11.22 -5.76
C ASP A 249 22.79 -12.22 -6.87
N SER A 250 21.54 -12.69 -6.87
CA SER A 250 21.05 -13.63 -7.88
C SER A 250 20.81 -12.94 -9.23
N LEU A 251 20.39 -11.67 -9.22
CA LEU A 251 20.11 -10.89 -10.41
C LEU A 251 21.40 -10.54 -11.17
N ASP A 252 22.43 -10.07 -10.47
CA ASP A 252 23.70 -9.68 -11.10
C ASP A 252 24.32 -10.86 -11.86
N ARG A 253 24.37 -12.04 -11.24
CA ARG A 253 24.88 -13.27 -11.88
C ARG A 253 24.05 -13.69 -13.10
N ARG A 254 22.73 -13.51 -13.06
CA ARG A 254 21.84 -13.83 -14.20
C ARG A 254 22.10 -12.90 -15.38
N ILE A 255 22.22 -11.60 -15.12
CA ILE A 255 22.50 -10.58 -16.13
C ILE A 255 23.88 -10.81 -16.76
N GLU A 256 24.92 -11.01 -15.94
CA GLU A 256 26.29 -11.27 -16.42
C GLU A 256 26.32 -12.49 -17.33
N LYS A 257 25.71 -13.60 -16.92
CA LYS A 257 25.66 -14.83 -17.72
C LYS A 257 25.00 -14.62 -19.09
N ILE A 258 23.94 -13.81 -19.17
CA ILE A 258 23.28 -13.48 -20.44
C ILE A 258 24.23 -12.68 -21.34
N LEU A 259 24.83 -11.60 -20.82
CA LEU A 259 25.73 -10.76 -21.60
C LEU A 259 26.99 -11.52 -22.03
N GLU A 260 27.54 -12.37 -21.16
CA GLU A 260 28.65 -13.27 -21.49
C GLU A 260 28.29 -14.25 -22.60
N ALA A 261 27.10 -14.86 -22.57
CA ALA A 261 26.67 -15.78 -23.62
C ALA A 261 26.52 -15.09 -24.98
N LEU A 262 26.01 -13.86 -25.01
CA LEU A 262 25.94 -13.05 -26.24
C LEU A 262 27.34 -12.64 -26.73
N SER A 263 28.28 -12.39 -25.81
CA SER A 263 29.66 -12.01 -26.13
C SER A 263 30.49 -13.09 -26.80
N GLN A 264 30.06 -14.36 -26.74
CA GLN A 264 30.78 -15.47 -27.38
C GLN A 264 30.62 -15.48 -28.91
N HIS A 265 29.76 -14.63 -29.44
CA HIS A 265 29.50 -14.48 -30.87
C HIS A 265 30.23 -13.23 -31.41
N GLU A 266 30.70 -13.28 -32.66
CA GLU A 266 31.29 -12.11 -33.33
C GLU A 266 30.27 -10.99 -33.51
N ASP A 267 29.05 -11.34 -33.94
CA ASP A 267 27.86 -10.49 -33.86
C ASP A 267 26.97 -10.97 -32.69
N PRO A 268 26.75 -10.16 -31.64
CA PRO A 268 25.88 -10.53 -30.53
C PRO A 268 24.46 -10.92 -30.96
N LEU A 269 23.96 -10.43 -32.11
CA LEU A 269 22.64 -10.77 -32.65
C LEU A 269 22.54 -12.26 -33.00
N ASP A 270 23.63 -12.93 -33.38
CA ASP A 270 23.66 -14.36 -33.68
C ASP A 270 23.43 -15.24 -32.44
N GLY A 271 23.64 -14.68 -31.25
CA GLY A 271 23.44 -15.35 -29.97
C GLY A 271 21.99 -15.41 -29.51
N ILE A 272 21.08 -14.64 -30.11
CA ILE A 272 19.72 -14.46 -29.58
C ILE A 272 18.91 -15.77 -29.59
N ASP A 273 18.84 -16.49 -30.72
CA ASP A 273 18.01 -17.70 -30.79
C ASP A 273 18.50 -18.81 -29.84
N LYS A 274 19.82 -18.91 -29.64
CA LYS A 274 20.43 -19.87 -28.71
C LYS A 274 20.16 -19.54 -27.24
N ASN A 275 19.94 -18.27 -26.92
CA ASN A 275 19.77 -17.79 -25.54
C ASN A 275 18.36 -17.28 -25.24
N LYS A 276 17.40 -17.48 -26.16
CA LYS A 276 16.06 -16.89 -26.07
C LYS A 276 15.31 -17.21 -24.78
N ASP A 277 15.41 -18.45 -24.29
CA ASP A 277 14.71 -18.87 -23.08
C ASP A 277 15.25 -18.12 -21.86
N GLN A 278 16.58 -18.01 -21.74
CA GLN A 278 17.21 -17.25 -20.64
C GLN A 278 16.91 -15.76 -20.72
N LEU A 279 16.88 -15.19 -21.93
CA LEU A 279 16.51 -13.79 -22.17
C LEU A 279 15.05 -13.53 -21.76
N MET A 280 14.11 -14.39 -22.15
CA MET A 280 12.70 -14.27 -21.78
C MET A 280 12.49 -14.46 -20.28
N GLU A 281 13.13 -15.47 -19.67
CA GLU A 281 13.06 -15.75 -18.23
C GLU A 281 13.58 -14.59 -17.36
N ALA A 282 14.61 -13.87 -17.82
CA ALA A 282 15.21 -12.75 -17.07
C ALA A 282 14.18 -11.67 -16.68
N MET A 283 13.16 -11.49 -17.51
CA MET A 283 12.09 -10.50 -17.32
C MET A 283 10.70 -11.16 -17.26
N ALA A 284 10.62 -12.50 -17.21
CA ALA A 284 9.37 -13.26 -17.31
C ALA A 284 8.44 -12.71 -18.42
N ALA A 285 9.02 -12.59 -19.62
CA ALA A 285 8.41 -12.04 -20.83
C ALA A 285 8.10 -13.17 -21.84
N GLN A 286 7.24 -12.89 -22.81
CA GLN A 286 6.85 -13.84 -23.86
C GLN A 286 7.49 -13.51 -25.20
N GLY A 287 7.97 -12.28 -25.38
CA GLY A 287 8.72 -11.84 -26.56
C GLY A 287 9.96 -11.07 -26.20
N PHE A 288 10.90 -11.07 -27.13
CA PHE A 288 12.17 -10.37 -27.01
C PHE A 288 12.65 -9.86 -28.37
N ALA A 289 13.29 -8.68 -28.37
CA ALA A 289 14.04 -8.20 -29.51
C ALA A 289 15.35 -7.54 -29.06
N MET A 290 16.40 -7.67 -29.87
CA MET A 290 17.65 -6.94 -29.71
C MET A 290 17.98 -6.24 -31.01
N ALA A 291 18.42 -4.98 -30.92
CA ALA A 291 18.84 -4.19 -32.06
C ALA A 291 20.22 -3.56 -31.84
N ILE A 292 21.07 -3.63 -32.88
CA ILE A 292 22.37 -2.98 -32.95
C ILE A 292 22.43 -2.19 -34.25
N GLY A 293 22.65 -0.87 -34.18
CA GLY A 293 22.64 -0.05 -35.38
C GLY A 293 21.27 -0.09 -36.06
N ASN A 294 21.17 -0.69 -37.24
CA ASN A 294 19.90 -0.88 -37.97
C ASN A 294 19.45 -2.35 -37.99
N ASP A 295 20.28 -3.28 -37.49
CA ASP A 295 19.99 -4.70 -37.50
C ASP A 295 19.19 -5.08 -36.25
N VAL A 296 18.17 -5.90 -36.43
CA VAL A 296 17.27 -6.33 -35.35
C VAL A 296 16.99 -7.83 -35.47
N VAL A 297 17.04 -8.51 -34.32
CA VAL A 297 16.61 -9.91 -34.19
C VAL A 297 15.45 -9.97 -33.21
N ILE A 298 14.37 -10.64 -33.63
CA ILE A 298 13.10 -10.75 -32.91
C ILE A 298 12.83 -12.23 -32.61
N THR A 299 12.38 -12.55 -31.40
CA THR A 299 12.02 -13.92 -30.99
C THR A 299 10.85 -13.92 -30.01
N GLY A 300 10.08 -15.00 -29.99
CA GLY A 300 8.87 -15.13 -29.17
C GLY A 300 7.69 -14.27 -29.65
N GLU A 301 6.80 -13.92 -28.73
CA GLU A 301 5.62 -13.07 -28.97
C GLU A 301 6.01 -11.59 -28.92
N ALA A 302 6.49 -11.08 -30.05
CA ALA A 302 6.96 -9.71 -30.21
C ALA A 302 6.37 -9.08 -31.49
N PRO A 303 6.40 -7.75 -31.62
CA PRO A 303 5.99 -7.07 -32.84
C PRO A 303 6.79 -7.54 -34.06
N ASP A 304 6.20 -7.42 -35.25
CA ASP A 304 6.92 -7.63 -36.50
C ASP A 304 7.93 -6.50 -36.79
N LEU A 305 8.60 -6.56 -37.94
CA LEU A 305 9.63 -5.56 -38.30
C LEU A 305 9.06 -4.14 -38.40
N ASP A 306 7.83 -3.98 -38.89
CA ASP A 306 7.18 -2.68 -39.01
C ASP A 306 6.84 -2.11 -37.62
N GLY A 307 6.25 -2.94 -36.75
CA GLY A 307 5.98 -2.58 -35.36
C GLY A 307 7.25 -2.29 -34.56
N MET A 308 8.31 -3.08 -34.77
CA MET A 308 9.61 -2.86 -34.15
C MET A 308 10.27 -1.57 -34.65
N GLY A 309 10.16 -1.22 -35.92
CA GLY A 309 10.64 0.06 -36.45
C GLY A 309 9.98 1.25 -35.74
N LEU A 310 8.65 1.19 -35.58
CA LEU A 310 7.87 2.19 -34.83
C LEU A 310 8.36 2.36 -33.38
N ILE A 311 8.60 1.25 -32.68
CA ILE A 311 9.09 1.25 -31.30
C ILE A 311 10.53 1.78 -31.22
N ASP A 312 11.42 1.28 -32.08
CA ASP A 312 12.85 1.61 -32.05
C ASP A 312 13.09 3.09 -32.38
N ASP A 313 12.38 3.62 -33.38
CA ASP A 313 12.44 5.04 -33.75
C ASP A 313 11.97 5.95 -32.63
N TRP A 314 10.82 5.64 -32.03
CA TRP A 314 10.31 6.37 -30.88
C TRP A 314 11.30 6.31 -29.71
N PHE A 315 11.81 5.12 -29.40
CA PHE A 315 12.70 4.94 -28.25
C PHE A 315 14.04 5.64 -28.46
N LEU A 316 14.56 5.70 -29.67
CA LEU A 316 15.81 6.41 -29.98
C LEU A 316 15.64 7.93 -29.99
N ASN A 317 14.60 8.42 -30.67
CA ASN A 317 14.51 9.83 -31.07
C ASN A 317 13.59 10.66 -30.18
N GLU A 318 12.56 10.07 -29.59
CA GLU A 318 11.57 10.79 -28.80
C GLU A 318 11.77 10.58 -27.29
N SER A 319 12.10 9.35 -26.88
CA SER A 319 12.31 9.04 -25.46
C SER A 319 13.68 9.49 -24.95
N ARG A 320 13.67 10.31 -23.89
CA ARG A 320 14.88 10.69 -23.16
C ARG A 320 15.36 9.61 -22.18
N ASP A 321 14.45 8.74 -21.78
CA ASP A 321 14.75 7.69 -20.83
C ASP A 321 15.58 6.59 -21.48
N THR A 322 16.46 6.00 -20.68
CA THR A 322 17.34 4.92 -21.14
C THR A 322 16.87 3.53 -20.74
N VAL A 323 15.88 3.50 -19.84
CA VAL A 323 15.06 2.34 -19.50
C VAL A 323 13.62 2.82 -19.50
N VAL A 324 12.78 2.25 -20.34
CA VAL A 324 11.33 2.49 -20.38
C VAL A 324 10.63 1.21 -19.97
N ILE A 325 9.64 1.31 -19.08
CA ILE A 325 8.85 0.17 -18.61
C ILE A 325 7.39 0.58 -18.64
N SER A 326 6.59 -0.11 -19.45
CA SER A 326 5.14 0.06 -19.51
C SER A 326 4.45 -1.30 -19.51
N ASP A 327 3.37 -1.43 -18.76
CA ASP A 327 2.42 -2.54 -18.84
C ASP A 327 1.15 -2.18 -19.65
N HIS A 328 1.10 -0.97 -20.21
CA HIS A 328 0.05 -0.47 -21.09
C HIS A 328 0.67 0.30 -22.26
N LEU A 329 0.97 -0.41 -23.35
CA LEU A 329 1.69 0.15 -24.49
C LEU A 329 0.87 1.19 -25.26
N ASP A 330 -0.46 1.15 -25.15
CA ASP A 330 -1.35 2.15 -25.77
C ASP A 330 -1.06 3.56 -25.24
N ASP A 331 -0.63 3.73 -23.98
CA ASP A 331 -0.24 5.04 -23.42
C ASP A 331 0.93 5.71 -24.18
N LEU A 332 1.73 4.91 -24.89
CA LEU A 332 2.89 5.37 -25.66
C LEU A 332 2.59 5.41 -27.17
N PHE A 333 1.79 4.46 -27.65
CA PHE A 333 1.54 4.24 -29.09
C PHE A 333 0.04 4.28 -29.42
N HIS A 334 -0.63 5.34 -28.96
CA HIS A 334 -2.07 5.50 -29.14
C HIS A 334 -2.54 5.27 -30.57
N GLY A 335 -3.51 4.36 -30.73
CA GLY A 335 -4.15 4.08 -32.02
C GLY A 335 -3.35 3.15 -32.95
N GLN A 336 -2.22 2.60 -32.52
CA GLN A 336 -1.45 1.61 -33.30
C GLN A 336 -2.05 0.21 -33.17
N VAL A 337 -3.22 -0.01 -33.78
CA VAL A 337 -4.03 -1.23 -33.61
C VAL A 337 -3.27 -2.53 -33.90
N VAL A 338 -2.43 -2.56 -34.94
CA VAL A 338 -1.68 -3.77 -35.33
C VAL A 338 -0.63 -4.12 -34.27
N LEU A 339 0.09 -3.11 -33.77
CA LEU A 339 1.09 -3.29 -32.71
C LEU A 339 0.44 -3.76 -31.40
N LEU A 340 -0.64 -3.08 -31.01
CA LEU A 340 -1.35 -3.30 -29.75
C LEU A 340 -2.14 -4.62 -29.73
N ALA A 341 -2.37 -5.25 -30.88
CA ALA A 341 -2.97 -6.58 -30.98
C ALA A 341 -2.01 -7.70 -30.55
N VAL A 342 -0.69 -7.46 -30.61
CA VAL A 342 0.33 -8.47 -30.28
C VAL A 342 0.86 -8.27 -28.87
N VAL A 343 1.13 -7.02 -28.49
CA VAL A 343 1.80 -6.70 -27.22
C VAL A 343 1.10 -5.58 -26.47
N SER A 344 1.09 -5.69 -25.14
CA SER A 344 0.53 -4.69 -24.24
C SER A 344 1.54 -4.18 -23.22
N GLY A 345 2.61 -4.94 -22.95
CA GLY A 345 3.69 -4.54 -22.06
C GLY A 345 5.03 -4.53 -22.76
N MET A 346 5.88 -3.59 -22.39
CA MET A 346 7.23 -3.43 -22.91
C MET A 346 8.21 -3.02 -21.81
N VAL A 347 9.40 -3.63 -21.81
CA VAL A 347 10.61 -3.07 -21.21
C VAL A 347 11.60 -2.79 -22.33
N ALA A 348 12.07 -1.56 -22.44
CA ALA A 348 13.05 -1.14 -23.44
C ALA A 348 14.29 -0.58 -22.75
N ILE A 349 15.48 -1.03 -23.14
CA ILE A 349 16.77 -0.60 -22.59
C ILE A 349 17.67 -0.16 -23.73
N LYS A 350 18.28 1.03 -23.64
CA LYS A 350 19.31 1.50 -24.57
C LYS A 350 20.61 1.88 -23.88
N ALA A 351 21.71 1.47 -24.50
CA ALA A 351 23.07 1.86 -24.14
C ALA A 351 23.87 2.20 -25.39
N ARG A 352 24.82 3.13 -25.26
CA ARG A 352 25.64 3.57 -26.38
C ARG A 352 27.02 2.94 -26.26
N SER A 353 27.38 2.13 -27.25
CA SER A 353 28.72 1.61 -27.49
C SER A 353 29.53 2.59 -28.34
N LEU A 354 30.83 2.67 -28.09
CA LEU A 354 31.76 3.40 -28.96
C LEU A 354 31.99 2.70 -30.30
N ARG A 355 31.85 1.37 -30.34
CA ARG A 355 32.12 0.56 -31.54
C ARG A 355 30.88 0.38 -32.42
N SER A 356 29.77 -0.01 -31.81
CA SER A 356 28.57 -0.46 -32.53
C SER A 356 27.40 0.53 -32.49
N GLY A 357 27.61 1.74 -31.95
CA GLY A 357 26.55 2.73 -31.81
C GLY A 357 25.56 2.36 -30.71
N TRP A 358 24.26 2.51 -30.96
CA TRP A 358 23.24 2.15 -29.98
C TRP A 358 22.99 0.64 -29.97
N VAL A 359 23.01 0.07 -28.77
CA VAL A 359 22.61 -1.31 -28.47
C VAL A 359 21.32 -1.24 -27.66
N ARG A 360 20.27 -1.93 -28.13
CA ARG A 360 18.92 -1.82 -27.60
C ARG A 360 18.34 -3.21 -27.34
N PHE A 361 17.68 -3.36 -26.21
CA PHE A 361 17.03 -4.60 -25.78
C PHE A 361 15.57 -4.31 -25.47
N TYR A 362 14.68 -5.19 -25.91
CA TYR A 362 13.24 -5.08 -25.74
C TYR A 362 12.67 -6.40 -25.22
N TRP A 363 11.86 -6.34 -24.18
CA TRP A 363 11.06 -7.45 -23.70
C TRP A 363 9.58 -7.11 -23.79
N PHE A 364 8.79 -8.08 -24.24
CA PHE A 364 7.37 -7.89 -24.53
C PHE A 364 6.49 -8.85 -23.75
N ARG A 365 5.31 -8.37 -23.39
CA ARG A 365 4.23 -9.17 -22.82
C ARG A 365 2.94 -8.93 -23.61
N PRO A 366 2.16 -9.99 -23.91
CA PRO A 366 0.85 -9.85 -24.53
C PRO A 366 -0.14 -9.24 -23.55
N ALA A 367 -1.32 -8.90 -24.07
CA ALA A 367 -2.46 -8.52 -23.26
C ALA A 367 -2.85 -9.69 -22.33
N LEU A 368 -3.07 -9.39 -21.06
CA LEU A 368 -3.66 -10.30 -20.09
C LEU A 368 -4.86 -9.61 -19.47
N ALA A 369 -6.06 -10.15 -19.70
CA ALA A 369 -7.26 -9.63 -19.05
C ALA A 369 -7.07 -9.65 -17.54
N GLN A 370 -7.10 -8.47 -16.91
CA GLN A 370 -6.99 -8.36 -15.47
C GLN A 370 -8.36 -8.16 -14.87
N GLU A 371 -8.77 -9.09 -14.01
CA GLU A 371 -9.96 -8.93 -13.19
C GLU A 371 -9.60 -8.25 -11.88
N VAL A 372 -10.09 -7.02 -11.70
CA VAL A 372 -9.99 -6.31 -10.42
C VAL A 372 -11.33 -6.39 -9.72
N ALA A 373 -11.38 -7.14 -8.62
CA ALA A 373 -12.56 -7.20 -7.77
C ALA A 373 -12.59 -5.99 -6.85
N TRP A 374 -13.50 -5.06 -7.07
CA TRP A 374 -13.73 -3.89 -6.23
C TRP A 374 -14.86 -4.15 -5.22
N ALA A 375 -14.76 -3.54 -4.04
CA ALA A 375 -15.86 -3.45 -3.08
C ALA A 375 -16.84 -2.36 -3.53
N GLY A 376 -17.76 -2.70 -4.43
CA GLY A 376 -18.63 -1.76 -5.14
C GLY A 376 -17.99 -1.14 -6.37
N ASN A 377 -18.79 -0.49 -7.21
CA ASN A 377 -18.30 0.19 -8.40
C ASN A 377 -17.34 1.35 -7.99
N PRO A 378 -16.08 1.38 -8.49
CA PRO A 378 -15.10 2.40 -8.10
C PRO A 378 -15.39 3.78 -8.71
N ASN A 379 -16.22 3.86 -9.76
CA ASN A 379 -16.60 5.12 -10.36
C ASN A 379 -17.57 5.87 -9.44
N LYS A 380 -17.20 7.08 -9.03
CA LYS A 380 -18.00 7.90 -8.12
C LYS A 380 -19.34 8.26 -8.76
N PRO A 381 -20.49 7.97 -8.11
CA PRO A 381 -21.71 8.68 -8.44
C PRO A 381 -21.57 10.14 -7.97
N VAL A 382 -21.61 11.09 -8.90
CA VAL A 382 -21.76 12.50 -8.55
C VAL A 382 -23.24 12.72 -8.24
N VAL A 383 -23.57 12.99 -6.98
CA VAL A 383 -24.94 13.31 -6.59
C VAL A 383 -25.02 14.82 -6.37
N GLU A 384 -25.70 15.52 -7.27
CA GLU A 384 -26.07 16.92 -7.05
C GLU A 384 -27.19 16.99 -6.00
N LYS A 385 -26.93 17.66 -4.88
CA LYS A 385 -27.98 18.09 -3.94
C LYS A 385 -27.96 19.62 -3.88
N ALA A 386 -29.10 20.24 -4.19
CA ALA A 386 -29.34 21.68 -4.03
C ALA A 386 -28.29 22.60 -4.72
N GLY A 387 -27.81 22.22 -5.92
CA GLY A 387 -26.89 23.04 -6.72
C GLY A 387 -25.44 23.09 -6.21
N VAL A 388 -25.10 22.31 -5.18
CA VAL A 388 -23.72 22.15 -4.68
C VAL A 388 -23.28 20.72 -4.96
N VAL A 389 -22.14 20.57 -5.64
CA VAL A 389 -21.48 19.28 -5.82
C VAL A 389 -20.90 18.85 -4.47
N MET A 390 -21.60 17.96 -3.76
CA MET A 390 -21.08 17.33 -2.54
C MET A 390 -20.40 16.00 -2.88
N LEU A 391 -19.28 15.74 -2.21
CA LEU A 391 -18.68 14.41 -2.18
C LEU A 391 -19.58 13.48 -1.35
N SER A 392 -20.33 12.59 -2.00
CA SER A 392 -21.05 11.50 -1.33
C SER A 392 -20.26 10.20 -1.42
N PRO A 393 -20.22 9.37 -0.37
CA PRO A 393 -19.65 8.03 -0.46
C PRO A 393 -20.53 7.12 -1.32
N ARG A 394 -19.95 6.03 -1.82
CA ARG A 394 -20.71 4.99 -2.53
C ARG A 394 -21.72 4.30 -1.62
N ARG A 395 -22.77 3.74 -2.21
CA ARG A 395 -23.89 3.09 -1.51
C ARG A 395 -23.82 1.57 -1.45
N SER A 396 -23.04 0.94 -2.33
CA SER A 396 -22.88 -0.51 -2.38
C SER A 396 -21.41 -0.88 -2.23
N PHE A 397 -21.19 -1.99 -1.52
CA PHE A 397 -19.91 -2.63 -1.30
C PHE A 397 -19.92 -4.09 -1.80
N GLU A 398 -20.92 -4.44 -2.60
CA GLU A 398 -20.99 -5.73 -3.28
C GLU A 398 -19.82 -5.88 -4.25
N LYS A 399 -19.32 -7.11 -4.40
CA LYS A 399 -18.19 -7.39 -5.30
C LYS A 399 -18.54 -6.96 -6.74
N TRP A 400 -17.78 -6.01 -7.26
CA TRP A 400 -17.87 -5.55 -8.65
C TRP A 400 -16.57 -5.89 -9.37
N ILE A 401 -16.65 -6.61 -10.49
CA ILE A 401 -15.47 -7.04 -11.24
C ILE A 401 -15.25 -6.06 -12.38
N GLU A 402 -14.12 -5.36 -12.35
CA GLU A 402 -13.59 -4.63 -13.50
C GLU A 402 -12.76 -5.58 -14.35
N VAL A 403 -13.03 -5.66 -15.64
CA VAL A 403 -12.14 -6.33 -16.59
C VAL A 403 -11.34 -5.26 -17.30
N LYS A 404 -10.05 -5.13 -16.97
CA LYS A 404 -9.13 -4.26 -17.70
C LYS A 404 -8.57 -5.01 -18.90
N SER A 405 -8.67 -4.40 -20.07
CA SER A 405 -8.18 -4.91 -21.35
C SER A 405 -7.07 -4.00 -21.87
N GLY A 406 -6.18 -4.54 -22.71
CA GLY A 406 -5.05 -3.78 -23.28
C GLY A 406 -3.84 -3.64 -22.36
N TYR A 407 -3.90 -4.21 -21.14
CA TYR A 407 -2.78 -4.26 -20.20
C TYR A 407 -2.08 -5.62 -20.24
N SER A 408 -0.77 -5.65 -20.08
CA SER A 408 -0.06 -6.89 -19.77
C SER A 408 -0.12 -7.21 -18.27
N ARG A 409 0.47 -8.35 -17.85
CA ARG A 409 0.82 -8.52 -16.43
C ARG A 409 1.75 -7.36 -15.99
N PRO A 410 1.52 -6.73 -14.83
CA PRO A 410 2.37 -5.64 -14.37
C PRO A 410 3.82 -6.08 -14.17
N TRP A 411 4.76 -5.19 -14.49
CA TRP A 411 6.17 -5.41 -14.21
C TRP A 411 6.42 -5.27 -12.71
N SER A 412 6.85 -6.36 -12.06
CA SER A 412 7.09 -6.39 -10.62
C SER A 412 8.25 -5.46 -10.23
N ASN A 413 8.35 -5.11 -8.95
CA ASN A 413 9.47 -4.30 -8.47
C ASN A 413 10.84 -4.97 -8.72
N ASP A 414 10.89 -6.31 -8.64
CA ASP A 414 12.09 -7.06 -8.97
C ASP A 414 12.41 -6.97 -10.46
N GLU A 415 11.44 -7.14 -11.35
CA GLU A 415 11.62 -7.02 -12.81
C GLU A 415 12.07 -5.60 -13.19
N ARG A 416 11.49 -4.56 -12.57
CA ARG A 416 11.90 -3.16 -12.77
C ARG A 416 13.34 -2.92 -12.30
N MET A 417 13.74 -3.51 -11.17
CA MET A 417 15.12 -3.47 -10.67
C MET A 417 16.07 -4.20 -11.62
N THR A 418 15.68 -5.37 -12.13
CA THR A 418 16.44 -6.14 -13.12
C THR A 418 16.72 -5.31 -14.36
N ALA A 419 15.72 -4.61 -14.91
CA ALA A 419 15.92 -3.76 -16.08
C ALA A 419 16.93 -2.63 -15.83
N ALA A 420 16.82 -1.95 -14.67
CA ALA A 420 17.77 -0.90 -14.29
C ALA A 420 19.20 -1.42 -14.13
N ARG A 421 19.36 -2.61 -13.52
CA ARG A 421 20.67 -3.27 -13.36
C ARG A 421 21.23 -3.78 -14.67
N PHE A 422 20.41 -4.41 -15.49
CA PHE A 422 20.80 -4.92 -16.82
C PHE A 422 21.47 -3.82 -17.63
N ARG A 423 20.89 -2.62 -17.63
CA ARG A 423 21.48 -1.46 -18.29
C ARG A 423 22.86 -1.08 -17.73
N ASN A 424 23.02 -1.07 -16.41
CA ASN A 424 24.29 -0.69 -15.78
C ASN A 424 25.39 -1.70 -16.08
N THR A 425 25.09 -3.00 -16.03
CA THR A 425 26.03 -4.05 -16.41
C THR A 425 26.36 -4.00 -17.91
N LEU A 426 25.37 -3.73 -18.76
CA LEU A 426 25.57 -3.53 -20.19
C LEU A 426 26.57 -2.37 -20.47
N LEU A 427 26.49 -1.27 -19.73
CA LEU A 427 27.44 -0.15 -19.88
C LEU A 427 28.88 -0.50 -19.46
N GLN A 428 29.07 -1.46 -18.57
CA GLN A 428 30.40 -1.95 -18.19
C GLN A 428 30.95 -2.94 -19.23
N TRP A 429 30.06 -3.58 -19.96
CA TRP A 429 30.37 -4.58 -20.99
C TRP A 429 30.67 -3.95 -22.36
N LEU A 430 30.01 -2.83 -22.71
CA LEU A 430 30.22 -2.05 -23.94
C LEU A 430 31.45 -1.14 -23.89
#